data_AF-A0A0U1DK45-F1
#
_entry.id   AF-A0A0U1DK45-F1
#
_cell.length_a   1.000
_cell.length_b   1.000
_cell.length_c   1.000
_cell.angle_alpha   90.00
_cell.angle_beta   90.00
_cell.angle_gamma   90.00
#
_symmetry.space_group_name_H-M   'P 1'
#
loop_
_entity.id
_entity.type
_entity.pdbx_description
1 polymer ?
#
loop_
_entity_poly.entity_id
_entity_poly.type
_entity_poly.pdbx_seq_one_letter_code
_entity_poly.pdbx_strand_id
1 'polypeptide(L)'
;MLIDETVRCIREEGFSAASARHIIERAGLSWGVIQHHFGDRDGLLTAVIEDAVDRLSTSLDLLADSVQATDTEELVRATWEAFANPKAMAGLEILISTKQLRGVIEGKPMQRLGAALANMMNRLNETTNGDHAVALGMLLWTTPVAMMIAEMFATRPLAAKDAQKAVAALIDAHR
;
A
#
# COMPACT_ATOMS: atom_id res chain seq x y z
N MET A 1 6.96 -6.99 -15.48
CA MET A 1 6.79 -6.70 -16.93
C MET A 1 5.38 -6.24 -17.32
N LEU A 2 4.28 -6.99 -17.13
CA LEU A 2 2.92 -6.44 -17.39
C LEU A 2 2.29 -5.76 -16.16
N ILE A 3 2.47 -6.35 -14.98
CA ILE A 3 2.06 -5.75 -13.71
C ILE A 3 2.72 -4.38 -13.52
N ASP A 4 4.04 -4.30 -13.68
CA ASP A 4 4.78 -3.03 -13.52
C ASP A 4 4.38 -1.98 -14.57
N GLU A 5 4.10 -2.38 -15.81
CA GLU A 5 3.63 -1.45 -16.84
C GLU A 5 2.21 -0.95 -16.54
N THR A 6 1.35 -1.83 -16.03
CA THR A 6 0.01 -1.44 -15.57
C THR A 6 0.11 -0.42 -14.43
N VAL A 7 0.99 -0.67 -13.46
CA VAL A 7 1.28 0.27 -12.36
C VAL A 7 1.77 1.61 -12.90
N ARG A 8 2.73 1.62 -13.83
CA ARG A 8 3.20 2.86 -14.47
C ARG A 8 2.09 3.61 -15.18
N CYS A 9 1.31 2.92 -16.02
CA CYS A 9 0.20 3.50 -16.76
C CYS A 9 -0.82 4.17 -15.82
N ILE A 10 -1.22 3.50 -14.74
CA ILE A 10 -2.15 4.07 -13.76
C ILE A 10 -1.51 5.28 -13.06
N ARG A 11 -0.23 5.19 -12.67
CA ARG A 11 0.45 6.26 -11.95
C ARG A 11 0.71 7.51 -12.80
N GLU A 12 0.87 7.36 -14.11
CA GLU A 12 1.16 8.44 -15.05
C GLU A 12 -0.11 9.04 -15.66
N GLU A 13 -1.11 8.21 -15.95
CA GLU A 13 -2.27 8.59 -16.78
C GLU A 13 -3.63 8.38 -16.06
N GLY A 14 -3.61 7.83 -14.85
CA GLY A 14 -4.80 7.47 -14.08
C GLY A 14 -5.45 6.16 -14.52
N PHE A 15 -6.29 5.59 -13.65
CA PHE A 15 -6.94 4.30 -13.89
C PHE A 15 -7.82 4.26 -15.15
N SER A 16 -8.45 5.38 -15.53
CA SER A 16 -9.31 5.43 -16.72
C SER A 16 -8.54 5.19 -18.03
N ALA A 17 -7.24 5.52 -18.08
CA ALA A 17 -6.40 5.30 -19.25
C ALA A 17 -5.88 3.85 -19.34
N ALA A 18 -5.89 3.10 -18.22
CA ALA A 18 -5.39 1.75 -18.10
C ALA A 18 -6.32 0.69 -18.74
N SER A 19 -6.62 0.87 -20.03
CA SER A 19 -7.24 -0.16 -20.85
C SER A 19 -6.22 -1.25 -21.17
N ALA A 20 -6.67 -2.49 -21.27
CA ALA A 20 -5.76 -3.60 -21.53
C ALA A 20 -5.08 -3.49 -22.91
N ARG A 21 -5.71 -2.81 -23.88
CA ARG A 21 -5.09 -2.43 -25.16
C ARG A 21 -3.96 -1.42 -24.98
N HIS A 22 -4.20 -0.34 -24.23
CA HIS A 22 -3.19 0.69 -23.97
C HIS A 22 -1.98 0.11 -23.21
N ILE A 23 -2.23 -0.75 -22.23
CA ILE A 23 -1.19 -1.41 -21.44
C ILE A 23 -0.29 -2.30 -22.33
N ILE A 24 -0.86 -3.10 -23.23
CA ILE A 24 -0.04 -3.94 -24.13
C ILE A 24 0.71 -3.11 -25.18
N GLU A 25 0.11 -2.03 -25.68
CA GLU A 25 0.75 -1.11 -26.62
C GLU A 25 1.98 -0.45 -25.95
N ARG A 26 1.83 0.03 -24.70
CA ARG A 26 2.93 0.56 -23.89
C ARG A 26 4.00 -0.49 -23.57
N ALA A 27 3.60 -1.73 -23.28
CA ALA A 27 4.52 -2.81 -22.98
C ALA A 27 5.24 -3.38 -24.23
N GLY A 28 4.82 -3.01 -25.44
CA GLY A 28 5.31 -3.60 -26.69
C GLY A 28 4.91 -5.08 -26.84
N LEU A 29 3.77 -5.47 -26.27
CA LEU A 29 3.27 -6.86 -26.22
C LEU A 29 1.97 -7.03 -27.01
N SER A 30 1.58 -8.28 -27.25
CA SER A 30 0.31 -8.62 -27.90
C SER A 30 -0.78 -8.96 -26.89
N TRP A 31 -2.05 -8.88 -27.33
CA TRP A 31 -3.21 -9.28 -26.53
C TRP A 31 -3.12 -10.73 -26.02
N GLY A 32 -2.52 -11.62 -26.81
CA GLY A 32 -2.36 -13.03 -26.46
C GLY A 32 -1.61 -13.26 -25.14
N VAL A 33 -0.73 -12.33 -24.76
CA VAL A 33 -0.01 -12.38 -23.48
C VAL A 33 -0.97 -12.19 -22.30
N ILE A 34 -1.91 -11.24 -22.40
CA ILE A 34 -2.93 -11.04 -21.35
C ILE A 34 -3.81 -12.27 -21.22
N GLN A 35 -4.32 -12.79 -22.35
CA GLN A 35 -5.14 -14.01 -22.33
C GLN A 35 -4.41 -15.20 -21.72
N HIS A 36 -3.15 -15.40 -22.07
CA HIS A 36 -2.39 -16.55 -21.61
C HIS A 36 -2.04 -16.48 -20.11
N HIS A 37 -1.65 -15.30 -19.60
CA HIS A 37 -1.17 -15.17 -18.23
C HIS A 37 -2.25 -14.74 -17.23
N PHE A 38 -3.24 -13.99 -17.68
CA PHE A 38 -4.22 -13.33 -16.81
C PHE A 38 -5.67 -13.64 -17.21
N GLY A 39 -5.90 -14.30 -18.35
CA GLY A 39 -7.24 -14.58 -18.89
C GLY A 39 -7.87 -13.36 -19.56
N ASP A 40 -8.01 -12.27 -18.83
CA ASP A 40 -8.57 -11.01 -19.33
C ASP A 40 -7.99 -9.78 -18.61
N ARG A 41 -8.60 -8.60 -18.84
CA ARG A 41 -8.20 -7.36 -18.19
C ARG A 41 -8.39 -7.41 -16.68
N ASP A 42 -9.49 -7.99 -16.20
CA ASP A 42 -9.84 -7.99 -14.79
C ASP A 42 -8.92 -8.95 -14.02
N GLY A 43 -8.50 -10.06 -14.64
CA GLY A 43 -7.44 -10.91 -14.14
C GLY A 43 -6.08 -10.20 -14.06
N LEU A 44 -5.74 -9.35 -15.04
CA LEU A 44 -4.51 -8.53 -14.97
C LEU A 44 -4.58 -7.52 -13.82
N LEU A 45 -5.71 -6.82 -13.67
CA LEU A 45 -5.93 -5.88 -12.58
C LEU A 45 -5.93 -6.57 -11.20
N THR A 46 -6.51 -7.77 -11.11
CA THR A 46 -6.45 -8.61 -9.93
C THR A 46 -5.01 -8.94 -9.57
N ALA A 47 -4.20 -9.39 -10.53
CA ALA A 47 -2.79 -9.69 -10.31
C ALA A 47 -1.97 -8.47 -9.84
N VAL A 48 -2.33 -7.25 -10.29
CA VAL A 48 -1.72 -6.01 -9.79
C VAL A 48 -2.06 -5.77 -8.33
N ILE A 49 -3.32 -5.97 -7.93
CA ILE A 49 -3.75 -5.84 -6.53
C ILE A 49 -3.03 -6.89 -5.67
N GLU A 50 -2.97 -8.14 -6.13
CA GLU A 50 -2.31 -9.23 -5.40
C GLU A 50 -0.81 -8.96 -5.18
N ASP A 51 -0.07 -8.55 -6.22
CA ASP A 51 1.35 -8.17 -6.10
C ASP A 51 1.54 -6.96 -5.17
N ALA A 52 0.64 -5.97 -5.19
CA ALA A 52 0.70 -4.83 -4.29
C ALA A 52 0.49 -5.24 -2.83
N VAL A 53 -0.50 -6.10 -2.55
CA VAL A 53 -0.83 -6.59 -1.22
C VAL A 53 0.26 -7.50 -0.67
N ASP A 54 0.81 -8.41 -1.49
CA ASP A 54 1.89 -9.31 -1.09
C ASP A 54 3.18 -8.55 -0.73
N ARG A 55 3.52 -7.52 -1.50
CA ARG A 55 4.68 -6.67 -1.22
C ARG A 55 4.50 -5.83 0.04
N LEU A 56 3.31 -5.27 0.22
CA LEU A 56 2.99 -4.52 1.44
C LEU A 56 3.08 -5.44 2.66
N SER A 57 2.47 -6.63 2.60
CA SER A 57 2.53 -7.63 3.67
C SER A 57 3.97 -7.99 4.02
N THR A 58 4.78 -8.30 3.00
CA THR A 58 6.21 -8.63 3.18
C THR A 58 6.99 -7.47 3.81
N SER A 59 6.70 -6.23 3.42
CA SER A 59 7.37 -5.05 3.99
C SER A 59 6.99 -4.87 5.46
N LEU A 60 5.73 -5.10 5.83
CA LEU A 60 5.27 -5.00 7.21
C LEU A 60 5.84 -6.11 8.10
N ASP A 61 5.96 -7.33 7.58
CA ASP A 61 6.62 -8.44 8.30
C ASP A 61 8.09 -8.08 8.61
N LEU A 62 8.83 -7.56 7.62
CA LEU A 62 10.22 -7.11 7.81
C LEU A 62 10.34 -5.96 8.82
N LEU A 63 9.38 -5.03 8.81
CA LEU A 63 9.34 -3.95 9.79
C LEU A 63 9.06 -4.48 11.19
N ALA A 64 8.10 -5.39 11.35
CA ALA A 64 7.75 -5.98 12.63
C ALA A 64 8.97 -6.65 13.31
N ASP A 65 9.83 -7.29 12.51
CA ASP A 65 11.07 -7.91 13.00
C ASP A 65 12.16 -6.90 13.40
N SER A 66 12.12 -5.66 12.87
CA SER A 66 13.12 -4.62 13.13
C SER A 66 12.68 -3.54 14.13
N VAL A 67 11.41 -3.53 14.58
CA VAL A 67 10.82 -2.51 15.47
C VAL A 67 11.68 -2.22 16.70
N GLN A 68 12.27 -3.25 17.33
CA GLN A 68 13.03 -3.07 18.58
C GLN A 68 14.38 -2.37 18.41
N ALA A 69 14.93 -2.33 17.19
CA ALA A 69 16.26 -1.79 16.90
C ALA A 69 16.21 -0.43 16.18
N THR A 70 15.02 0.07 15.86
CA THR A 70 14.81 1.20 14.96
C THR A 70 14.37 2.44 15.74
N ASP A 71 14.91 3.60 15.38
CA ASP A 71 14.44 4.90 15.86
C ASP A 71 12.98 5.15 15.44
N THR A 72 12.21 5.90 16.24
CA THR A 72 10.78 6.13 15.97
C THR A 72 10.55 6.86 14.64
N GLU A 73 11.38 7.85 14.29
CA GLU A 73 11.25 8.57 13.01
C GLU A 73 11.51 7.63 11.83
N GLU A 74 12.51 6.76 11.96
CA GLU A 74 12.84 5.76 10.95
C GLU A 74 11.74 4.70 10.80
N LEU A 75 11.13 4.27 11.91
CA LEU A 75 9.98 3.35 11.89
C LEU A 75 8.77 3.99 11.18
N VAL A 76 8.48 5.25 11.47
CA VAL A 76 7.40 6.00 10.80
C VAL A 76 7.69 6.16 9.31
N ARG A 77 8.92 6.54 8.94
CA ARG A 77 9.35 6.68 7.54
C ARG A 77 9.23 5.36 6.79
N ALA A 78 9.73 4.27 7.35
CA ALA A 78 9.74 2.98 6.69
C ALA A 78 8.32 2.38 6.56
N THR A 79 7.47 2.58 7.57
CA THR A 79 6.04 2.24 7.48
C THR A 79 5.37 3.03 6.37
N TRP A 80 5.65 4.34 6.29
CA TRP A 80 5.13 5.18 5.24
C TRP A 80 5.52 4.69 3.84
N GLU A 81 6.80 4.34 3.64
CA GLU A 81 7.30 3.83 2.36
C GLU A 81 6.67 2.50 1.97
N ALA A 82 6.38 1.63 2.95
CA ALA A 82 5.67 0.39 2.71
C ALA A 82 4.28 0.67 2.10
N PHE A 83 3.53 1.63 2.64
CA PHE A 83 2.18 1.96 2.17
C PHE A 83 2.16 2.86 0.93
N ALA A 84 3.01 3.88 0.85
CA ALA A 84 2.97 4.92 -0.19
C ALA A 84 3.80 4.58 -1.44
N ASN A 85 4.11 3.30 -1.68
CA ASN A 85 4.85 2.89 -2.86
C ASN A 85 3.97 2.86 -4.13
N PRO A 86 4.55 2.94 -5.34
CA PRO A 86 3.79 2.99 -6.59
C PRO A 86 2.80 1.85 -6.79
N LYS A 87 3.13 0.63 -6.36
CA LYS A 87 2.27 -0.55 -6.54
C LYS A 87 1.08 -0.51 -5.57
N ALA A 88 1.32 -0.16 -4.30
CA ALA A 88 0.25 0.01 -3.32
C ALA A 88 -0.74 1.11 -3.73
N MET A 89 -0.23 2.24 -4.24
CA MET A 89 -1.06 3.33 -4.78
C MET A 89 -1.92 2.87 -5.97
N ALA A 90 -1.31 2.20 -6.96
CA ALA A 90 -2.04 1.70 -8.12
C ALA A 90 -3.08 0.63 -7.73
N GLY A 91 -2.73 -0.29 -6.84
CA GLY A 91 -3.64 -1.31 -6.32
C GLY A 91 -4.85 -0.69 -5.60
N LEU A 92 -4.62 0.32 -4.76
CA LEU A 92 -5.69 1.06 -4.09
C LEU A 92 -6.60 1.78 -5.09
N GLU A 93 -6.02 2.43 -6.11
CA GLU A 93 -6.78 3.10 -7.15
C GLU A 93 -7.67 2.13 -7.95
N ILE A 94 -7.17 0.94 -8.28
CA ILE A 94 -7.97 -0.12 -8.92
C ILE A 94 -9.13 -0.54 -8.02
N LEU A 95 -8.88 -0.78 -6.73
CA LEU A 95 -9.90 -1.21 -5.75
C LEU A 95 -11.01 -0.17 -5.57
N ILE A 96 -10.65 1.12 -5.54
CA ILE A 96 -11.61 2.23 -5.44
C ILE A 96 -12.44 2.32 -6.73
N SER A 97 -11.80 2.18 -7.88
CA SER A 97 -12.42 2.39 -9.19
C SER A 97 -13.26 1.20 -9.67
N THR A 98 -13.03 -0.01 -9.15
CA THR A 98 -13.65 -1.24 -9.67
C THR A 98 -14.39 -2.01 -8.58
N LYS A 99 -15.73 -1.88 -8.55
CA LYS A 99 -16.58 -2.60 -7.58
C LYS A 99 -16.49 -4.13 -7.71
N GLN A 100 -16.33 -4.64 -8.93
CA GLN A 100 -16.32 -6.08 -9.22
C GLN A 100 -15.09 -6.78 -8.65
N LEU A 101 -13.98 -6.06 -8.48
CA LEU A 101 -12.73 -6.58 -7.93
C LEU A 101 -12.66 -6.50 -6.40
N ARG A 102 -13.71 -6.02 -5.72
CA ARG A 102 -13.75 -5.97 -4.26
C ARG A 102 -13.71 -7.35 -3.61
N GLY A 103 -14.07 -8.42 -4.34
CA GLY A 103 -13.91 -9.79 -3.85
C GLY A 103 -12.45 -10.15 -3.49
N VAL A 104 -11.47 -9.45 -4.06
CA VAL A 104 -10.04 -9.58 -3.68
C VAL A 104 -9.80 -9.16 -2.22
N ILE A 105 -10.62 -8.25 -1.68
CA ILE A 105 -10.56 -7.80 -0.28
C ILE A 105 -10.97 -8.93 0.69
N GLU A 106 -11.75 -9.89 0.24
CA GLU A 106 -12.16 -11.06 1.05
C GLU A 106 -11.19 -12.25 0.88
N GLY A 107 -10.23 -12.13 -0.05
CA GLY A 107 -9.30 -13.19 -0.41
C GLY A 107 -8.10 -13.36 0.52
N LYS A 108 -7.33 -14.42 0.28
CA LYS A 108 -6.09 -14.74 1.01
C LYS A 108 -5.08 -13.58 1.08
N PRO A 109 -4.84 -12.79 0.00
CA PRO A 109 -3.89 -11.69 0.07
C PRO A 109 -4.25 -10.68 1.15
N MET A 110 -5.52 -10.29 1.25
CA MET A 110 -5.97 -9.32 2.25
C MET A 110 -5.91 -9.88 3.67
N GLN A 111 -6.19 -11.18 3.84
CA GLN A 111 -6.00 -11.87 5.13
C GLN A 111 -4.54 -11.85 5.57
N ARG A 112 -3.60 -12.08 4.63
CA ARG A 112 -2.16 -12.00 4.89
C ARG A 112 -1.75 -10.58 5.30
N LEU A 113 -2.25 -9.56 4.61
CA LEU A 113 -2.00 -8.17 4.96
C LEU A 113 -2.53 -7.84 6.37
N GLY A 114 -3.75 -8.28 6.69
CA GLY A 114 -4.32 -8.11 8.02
C GLY A 114 -3.47 -8.77 9.11
N ALA A 115 -2.95 -9.97 8.86
CA ALA A 115 -2.05 -10.66 9.79
C ALA A 115 -0.71 -9.94 9.98
N ALA A 116 -0.07 -9.50 8.88
CA ALA A 116 1.17 -8.72 8.94
C ALA A 116 0.98 -7.41 9.73
N LEU A 117 -0.14 -6.70 9.49
CA LEU A 117 -0.51 -5.51 10.26
C LEU A 117 -0.69 -5.80 11.74
N ALA A 118 -1.42 -6.87 12.09
CA ALA A 118 -1.64 -7.26 13.47
C ALA A 118 -0.33 -7.61 14.18
N ASN A 119 0.57 -8.33 13.52
CA ASN A 119 1.89 -8.67 14.06
C ASN A 119 2.72 -7.41 14.31
N MET A 120 2.78 -6.49 13.35
CA MET A 120 3.51 -5.24 13.50
C MET A 120 2.94 -4.39 14.65
N MET A 121 1.61 -4.27 14.76
CA MET A 121 0.97 -3.55 15.86
C MET A 121 1.27 -4.17 17.22
N ASN A 122 1.24 -5.51 17.33
CA ASN A 122 1.57 -6.19 18.58
C ASN A 122 3.01 -5.92 19.00
N ARG A 123 3.96 -5.95 18.05
CA ARG A 123 5.37 -5.61 18.31
C ARG A 123 5.56 -4.17 18.77
N LEU A 124 4.88 -3.23 18.13
CA LEU A 124 4.90 -1.81 18.53
C LEU A 124 4.35 -1.63 19.95
N ASN A 125 3.22 -2.26 20.26
CA ASN A 125 2.62 -2.20 21.58
C ASN A 125 3.51 -2.83 22.66
N GLU A 126 4.20 -3.95 22.39
CA GLU A 126 5.19 -4.52 23.32
C GLU A 126 6.32 -3.55 23.67
N THR A 127 6.66 -2.63 22.76
CA THR A 127 7.72 -1.62 22.96
C THR A 127 7.25 -0.28 23.54
N THR A 128 5.93 -0.10 23.67
CA THR A 128 5.27 1.15 24.06
C THR A 128 4.47 0.87 25.33
N ASN A 129 4.96 1.33 26.49
CA ASN A 129 4.36 0.97 27.80
C ASN A 129 3.24 1.94 28.23
N GLY A 130 2.96 2.98 27.44
CA GLY A 130 1.96 4.00 27.76
C GLY A 130 0.50 3.60 27.49
N ASP A 131 -0.43 4.27 28.17
CA ASP A 131 -1.89 4.14 28.04
C ASP A 131 -2.43 4.33 26.61
N HIS A 132 -1.59 4.80 25.67
CA HIS A 132 -1.97 5.19 24.31
C HIS A 132 -1.39 4.28 23.21
N ALA A 133 -0.72 3.16 23.55
CA ALA A 133 -0.03 2.30 22.58
C ALA A 133 -0.91 1.90 21.37
N VAL A 134 -2.15 1.49 21.62
CA VAL A 134 -3.11 1.11 20.56
C VAL A 134 -3.45 2.29 19.63
N ALA A 135 -3.65 3.48 20.19
CA ALA A 135 -3.99 4.67 19.40
C ALA A 135 -2.80 5.14 18.55
N LEU A 136 -1.58 5.09 19.10
CA LEU A 136 -0.36 5.39 18.38
C LEU A 136 -0.10 4.39 17.24
N GLY A 137 -0.31 3.10 17.51
CA GLY A 137 -0.26 2.05 16.49
C GLY A 137 -1.29 2.30 15.37
N MET A 138 -2.51 2.71 15.69
CA MET A 138 -3.53 3.07 14.70
C MET A 138 -3.12 4.27 13.84
N LEU A 139 -2.58 5.32 14.44
CA LEU A 139 -2.12 6.50 13.70
C LEU A 139 -1.02 6.16 12.69
N LEU A 140 -0.13 5.24 13.05
CA LEU A 140 1.00 4.84 12.21
C LEU A 140 0.57 4.26 10.85
N TRP A 141 -0.54 3.51 10.78
CA TRP A 141 -1.00 2.90 9.52
C TRP A 141 -2.22 3.60 8.89
N THR A 142 -3.06 4.29 9.68
CA THR A 142 -4.20 5.05 9.13
C THR A 142 -3.76 6.33 8.43
N THR A 143 -2.73 7.01 8.94
CA THR A 143 -2.24 8.26 8.36
C THR A 143 -1.68 8.08 6.95
N PRO A 144 -0.81 7.08 6.68
CA PRO A 144 -0.37 6.80 5.31
C PRO A 144 -1.54 6.56 4.36
N VAL A 145 -2.48 5.68 4.72
CA VAL A 145 -3.64 5.35 3.87
C VAL A 145 -4.52 6.59 3.61
N ALA A 146 -4.79 7.38 4.63
CA ALA A 146 -5.56 8.61 4.49
C ALA A 146 -4.87 9.63 3.57
N MET A 147 -3.54 9.76 3.67
CA MET A 147 -2.78 10.65 2.79
C MET A 147 -2.66 10.12 1.36
N MET A 148 -2.55 8.80 1.17
CA MET A 148 -2.63 8.19 -0.17
C MET A 148 -3.95 8.54 -0.86
N ILE A 149 -5.06 8.42 -0.14
CA ILE A 149 -6.38 8.81 -0.65
C ILE A 149 -6.41 10.32 -0.91
N ALA A 150 -5.90 11.16 0.00
CA ALA A 150 -5.85 12.60 -0.19
C ALA A 150 -5.05 13.01 -1.44
N GLU A 151 -3.93 12.34 -1.72
CA GLU A 151 -3.12 12.55 -2.93
C GLU A 151 -3.88 12.28 -4.22
N MET A 152 -4.82 11.34 -4.21
CA MET A 152 -5.58 10.98 -5.40
C MET A 152 -6.66 12.02 -5.76
N PHE A 153 -7.14 12.80 -4.78
CA PHE A 153 -8.28 13.71 -4.98
C PHE A 153 -7.95 15.20 -4.80
N ALA A 154 -6.84 15.54 -4.15
CA ALA A 154 -6.54 16.92 -3.78
C ALA A 154 -5.04 17.21 -3.68
N THR A 155 -4.70 18.50 -3.67
CA THR A 155 -3.38 18.96 -3.23
C THR A 155 -3.24 18.63 -1.75
N ARG A 156 -2.16 17.94 -1.38
CA ARG A 156 -1.92 17.58 0.02
C ARG A 156 -1.84 18.85 0.88
N PRO A 157 -2.51 18.90 2.05
CA PRO A 157 -2.41 20.03 2.95
C PRO A 157 -1.03 20.17 3.60
N LEU A 158 -0.22 19.11 3.57
CA LEU A 158 1.11 19.04 4.16
C LEU A 158 2.00 18.07 3.36
N ALA A 159 3.32 18.31 3.32
CA ALA A 159 4.27 17.37 2.75
C ALA A 159 4.34 16.07 3.58
N ALA A 160 4.57 14.93 2.92
CA ALA A 160 4.66 13.63 3.60
C ALA A 160 5.73 13.62 4.70
N LYS A 161 6.88 14.26 4.47
CA LYS A 161 7.97 14.37 5.44
C LYS A 161 7.55 15.09 6.72
N ASP A 162 6.76 16.15 6.60
CA ASP A 162 6.31 16.92 7.76
C ASP A 162 5.26 16.12 8.55
N ALA A 163 4.40 15.36 7.86
CA ALA A 163 3.45 14.46 8.51
C ALA A 163 4.16 13.34 9.29
N GLN A 164 5.15 12.71 8.65
CA GLN A 164 5.98 11.68 9.28
C GLN A 164 6.65 12.20 10.56
N LYS A 165 7.26 13.39 10.51
CA LYS A 165 7.88 14.01 11.69
C LYS A 165 6.89 14.30 12.81
N ALA A 166 5.71 14.82 12.47
CA ALA A 166 4.67 15.10 13.45
C ALA A 166 4.17 13.81 14.14
N VAL A 167 3.99 12.73 13.38
CA VAL A 167 3.59 11.42 13.91
C VAL A 167 4.70 10.83 14.79
N ALA A 168 5.96 10.88 14.37
CA ALA A 168 7.08 10.40 15.16
C ALA A 168 7.18 11.13 16.51
N ALA A 169 7.12 12.46 16.49
CA ALA A 169 7.13 13.28 17.71
C ALA A 169 5.96 12.97 18.66
N LEU A 170 4.77 12.68 18.11
CA LEU A 170 3.61 12.27 18.91
C LEU A 170 3.83 10.90 19.57
N ILE A 171 4.41 9.94 18.84
CA ILE A 171 4.73 8.62 19.39
C ILE A 171 5.76 8.75 20.52
N ASP A 172 6.84 9.49 20.31
CA ASP A 172 7.89 9.67 21.32
C ASP A 172 7.37 10.38 22.57
N ALA A 173 6.44 11.33 22.43
CA ALA A 173 5.84 12.04 23.56
C ALA A 173 4.93 11.15 24.44
N HIS A 174 4.46 10.01 23.92
CA HIS A 174 3.45 9.15 24.55
C HIS A 174 3.87 7.68 24.69
N ARG A 175 5.15 7.38 24.48
CA ARG A 175 5.74 6.03 24.59
C ARG A 175 5.92 5.54 26.02
#